data_AF-A0AAV0UQH4-F1
#
_entry.id   AF-A0AAV0UQH4-F1
#
_cell.length_a   1.000
_cell.length_b   1.000
_cell.length_c   1.000
_cell.angle_alpha   90.00
_cell.angle_beta   90.00
_cell.angle_gamma   90.00
#
_symmetry.space_group_name_H-M   'P 1'
#
loop_
_entity.id
_entity.type
_entity.pdbx_description
1 polymer ?
#
loop_
_entity_poly.entity_id
_entity_poly.type
_entity_poly.pdbx_seq_one_letter_code
_entity_poly.pdbx_strand_id
1 'polypeptide(L)'
;MFGPNFGYRARRGPHVDRNGQAVALMLILVHQVQQLERKPPVTLGLMALMCSLHFQKNISSEVFARYYLCPNQVLNNSEYMRIVVSGLIHVDDWHLYHNMISFLWKGYNLEYKLGSMCFLFTISYLLVLCHALVVVGAFVLATGFQIAGPLHQCSVGFSGVLFALKIVLLNHNSPAFSSIHGFQVPTKYAAWLELVVIHFLVPRSSFMGHMCGILAGYVFVYSPSIMSIARRCSGWLQALTKPIANHCSNDPHTASHNVSRTSARPPAIFFETDKNWRNIVKKKNAYLNKKLPQSLQANFDVGV
;
A
#
# COMPACT_ATOMS: atom_id res chain seq x y z
N MET A 1 -35.89 8.69 -59.16
CA MET A 1 -34.70 9.45 -58.75
C MET A 1 -34.15 8.85 -57.45
N PHE A 2 -32.83 8.80 -57.35
CA PHE A 2 -31.98 8.08 -56.39
C PHE A 2 -32.28 8.33 -54.89
N GLY A 3 -32.10 7.30 -54.04
CA GLY A 3 -32.19 7.36 -52.56
C GLY A 3 -30.92 7.93 -51.90
N PRO A 4 -30.50 7.52 -50.68
CA PRO A 4 -31.21 6.91 -49.54
C PRO A 4 -31.07 7.79 -48.25
N ASN A 5 -31.71 7.45 -47.13
CA ASN A 5 -31.13 7.82 -45.84
C ASN A 5 -31.38 6.77 -44.76
N PHE A 6 -30.26 6.24 -44.29
CA PHE A 6 -30.11 5.18 -43.32
C PHE A 6 -30.67 5.63 -41.96
N GLY A 7 -31.69 4.93 -41.48
CA GLY A 7 -32.02 4.92 -40.06
C GLY A 7 -30.93 4.19 -39.30
N TYR A 8 -29.94 4.93 -38.79
CA TYR A 8 -29.08 4.44 -37.71
C TYR A 8 -29.94 4.27 -36.44
N ARG A 9 -30.63 3.13 -36.34
CA ARG A 9 -30.98 2.57 -35.02
C ARG A 9 -29.64 2.22 -34.37
N ALA A 10 -29.15 3.14 -33.54
CA ALA A 10 -28.08 2.86 -32.61
C ALA A 10 -28.44 1.57 -31.87
N ARG A 11 -27.72 0.49 -32.18
CA ARG A 11 -27.69 -0.72 -31.36
C ARG A 11 -27.32 -0.24 -29.96
N ARG A 12 -28.29 -0.26 -29.04
CA ARG A 12 -27.99 -0.32 -27.60
C ARG A 12 -27.05 -1.50 -27.45
N GLY A 13 -25.78 -1.21 -27.19
CA GLY A 13 -24.81 -2.21 -26.77
C GLY A 13 -25.37 -2.95 -25.55
N PRO A 14 -24.97 -4.21 -25.33
CA PRO A 14 -25.54 -5.00 -24.27
C PRO A 14 -25.30 -4.28 -22.94
N HIS A 15 -26.40 -3.97 -22.24
CA HIS A 15 -26.39 -3.81 -20.80
C HIS A 15 -25.95 -5.17 -20.23
N VAL A 16 -24.64 -5.44 -20.27
CA VAL A 16 -24.05 -6.44 -19.38
C VAL A 16 -24.40 -5.94 -18.00
N ASP A 17 -25.16 -6.76 -17.27
CA ASP A 17 -25.70 -6.45 -15.96
C ASP A 17 -24.62 -5.80 -15.09
N ARG A 18 -24.77 -4.49 -14.83
CA ARG A 18 -23.78 -3.67 -14.11
C ARG A 18 -23.50 -4.27 -12.72
N ASN A 19 -24.51 -4.94 -12.16
CA ASN A 19 -24.41 -5.66 -10.91
C ASN A 19 -23.57 -6.94 -11.04
N GLY A 20 -23.71 -7.68 -12.14
CA GLY A 20 -22.94 -8.91 -12.40
C GLY A 20 -21.43 -8.66 -12.57
N GLN A 21 -21.04 -7.57 -13.24
CA GLN A 21 -19.63 -7.22 -13.40
C GLN A 21 -18.97 -6.81 -12.08
N ALA A 22 -19.64 -5.96 -11.28
CA ALA A 22 -19.12 -5.54 -9.98
C ALA A 22 -18.96 -6.73 -9.01
N VAL A 23 -19.94 -7.65 -8.99
CA VAL A 23 -19.87 -8.88 -8.18
C VAL A 23 -18.73 -9.78 -8.66
N ALA A 24 -18.55 -9.96 -9.97
CA ALA A 24 -17.45 -10.77 -10.50
C ALA A 24 -16.08 -10.20 -10.13
N LEU A 25 -15.88 -8.88 -10.26
CA LEU A 25 -14.64 -8.19 -9.86
C LEU A 25 -14.36 -8.35 -8.37
N MET A 26 -15.39 -8.28 -7.53
CA MET A 26 -15.26 -8.51 -6.08
C MET A 26 -14.91 -9.95 -5.74
N LEU A 27 -15.50 -10.94 -6.42
CA LEU A 27 -15.15 -12.35 -6.23
C LEU A 27 -13.68 -12.62 -6.59
N ILE A 28 -13.17 -11.99 -7.65
CA ILE A 28 -11.75 -12.07 -8.02
C ILE A 28 -10.87 -11.45 -6.92
N LEU A 29 -11.25 -10.30 -6.36
CA LEU A 29 -10.51 -9.69 -5.24
C LEU A 29 -10.49 -10.59 -4.01
N VAL A 30 -11.63 -11.17 -3.63
CA VAL A 30 -11.72 -12.10 -2.50
C VAL A 30 -10.83 -13.33 -2.74
N HIS A 31 -10.84 -13.88 -3.95
CA HIS A 31 -9.95 -14.98 -4.31
C HIS A 31 -8.48 -14.57 -4.15
N GLN A 32 -8.07 -13.41 -4.66
CA GLN A 32 -6.70 -12.91 -4.48
C GLN A 32 -6.32 -12.76 -3.00
N VAL A 33 -7.23 -12.28 -2.16
CA VAL A 33 -7.02 -12.16 -0.70
C VAL A 33 -6.87 -13.54 -0.05
N GLN A 34 -7.62 -14.54 -0.49
CA GLN A 34 -7.52 -15.91 0.03
C GLN A 34 -6.20 -16.60 -0.34
N GLN A 35 -5.64 -16.26 -1.51
CA GLN A 35 -4.34 -16.78 -1.95
C GLN A 35 -3.14 -16.15 -1.21
N LEU A 36 -3.36 -15.12 -0.38
CA LEU A 36 -2.28 -14.54 0.41
C LEU A 36 -1.87 -15.45 1.55
N GLU A 37 -0.58 -15.79 1.62
CA GLU A 37 0.01 -16.59 2.71
C GLU A 37 -0.19 -15.96 4.08
N ARG A 38 -0.20 -14.63 4.14
CA ARG A 38 -0.42 -13.84 5.36
C ARG A 38 -1.45 -12.77 5.10
N LYS A 39 -2.45 -12.68 5.97
CA LYS A 39 -3.56 -11.72 5.84
C LYS A 39 -3.18 -10.38 6.53
N PRO A 40 -3.00 -9.27 5.79
CA PRO A 40 -2.67 -7.96 6.36
C PRO A 40 -3.94 -7.30 6.95
N PRO A 41 -4.11 -7.23 8.28
CA PRO A 41 -5.40 -6.85 8.88
C PRO A 41 -5.82 -5.41 8.57
N VAL A 42 -4.90 -4.44 8.57
CA VAL A 42 -5.25 -3.04 8.31
C VAL A 42 -5.58 -2.82 6.84
N THR A 43 -4.77 -3.40 5.95
CA THR A 43 -5.02 -3.36 4.51
C THR A 43 -6.40 -3.94 4.18
N LEU A 44 -6.73 -5.13 4.70
CA LEU A 44 -8.02 -5.77 4.44
C LEU A 44 -9.18 -5.00 5.06
N GLY A 45 -9.02 -4.48 6.28
CA GLY A 45 -10.05 -3.65 6.93
C GLY A 45 -10.36 -2.38 6.14
N LEU A 46 -9.34 -1.69 5.64
CA LEU A 46 -9.51 -0.50 4.80
C LEU A 46 -10.10 -0.83 3.43
N MET A 47 -9.73 -1.95 2.81
CA MET A 47 -10.37 -2.42 1.59
C MET A 47 -11.86 -2.67 1.79
N ALA A 48 -12.22 -3.40 2.86
CA ALA A 48 -13.62 -3.66 3.20
C ALA A 48 -14.40 -2.37 3.43
N LEU A 49 -13.80 -1.39 4.11
CA LEU A 49 -14.40 -0.06 4.32
C LEU A 49 -14.65 0.66 2.99
N MET A 50 -13.64 0.75 2.11
CA MET A 50 -13.77 1.43 0.82
C MET A 50 -14.79 0.74 -0.09
N CYS A 51 -14.82 -0.59 -0.13
CA CYS A 51 -15.85 -1.34 -0.86
C CYS A 51 -17.25 -1.07 -0.29
N SER A 52 -17.40 -1.10 1.04
CA SER A 52 -18.69 -0.85 1.70
C SER A 52 -19.22 0.56 1.42
N LEU A 53 -18.35 1.57 1.48
CA LEU A 53 -18.70 2.96 1.14
C LEU A 53 -19.11 3.09 -0.34
N HIS A 54 -18.46 2.36 -1.24
CA HIS A 54 -18.84 2.34 -2.65
C HIS A 54 -20.22 1.72 -2.88
N PHE A 55 -20.53 0.60 -2.23
CA PHE A 55 -21.86 -0.01 -2.29
C PHE A 55 -22.93 0.91 -1.70
N GLN A 56 -22.67 1.56 -0.57
CA GLN A 56 -23.58 2.54 0.03
C GLN A 56 -23.81 3.73 -0.90
N LYS A 57 -22.75 4.25 -1.53
CA LYS A 57 -22.86 5.34 -2.53
C LYS A 57 -23.78 4.96 -3.69
N ASN A 58 -23.72 3.73 -4.18
CA ASN A 58 -24.59 3.27 -5.26
C ASN A 58 -26.07 3.27 -4.86
N ILE A 59 -26.39 3.22 -3.56
CA ILE A 59 -27.75 3.32 -3.02
C ILE A 59 -28.14 4.79 -2.77
N SER A 60 -27.26 5.60 -2.16
CA SER A 60 -27.56 6.96 -1.69
C SER A 60 -26.61 8.04 -2.24
N SER A 61 -26.47 8.11 -3.57
CA SER A 61 -25.49 8.95 -4.25
C SER A 61 -25.51 10.45 -3.89
N GLU A 62 -26.68 11.02 -3.61
CA GLU A 62 -26.82 12.46 -3.28
C GLU A 62 -26.14 12.83 -1.96
N VAL A 63 -26.15 11.93 -0.97
CA VAL A 63 -25.52 12.17 0.34
C VAL A 63 -24.00 12.19 0.19
N PHE A 64 -23.45 11.33 -0.67
CA PHE A 64 -22.01 11.21 -0.87
C PHE A 64 -21.41 12.35 -1.70
N ALA A 65 -22.20 13.03 -2.54
CA ALA A 65 -21.75 14.19 -3.31
C ALA A 65 -21.25 15.34 -2.41
N ARG A 66 -21.80 15.47 -1.19
CA ARG A 66 -21.34 16.44 -0.18
C ARG A 66 -19.97 16.13 0.39
N TYR A 67 -19.41 14.94 0.18
CA TYR A 67 -18.10 14.57 0.72
C TYR A 67 -16.99 14.57 -0.33
N TYR A 68 -17.26 15.08 -1.54
CA TYR A 68 -16.26 15.17 -2.58
C TYR A 68 -15.24 16.27 -2.25
N LEU A 69 -13.98 16.05 -2.64
CA LEU A 69 -12.90 17.01 -2.40
C LEU A 69 -13.01 18.16 -3.40
N CYS A 70 -13.73 19.20 -3.00
CA CYS A 70 -13.86 20.45 -3.75
C CYS A 70 -12.99 21.51 -3.06
N PRO A 71 -11.86 21.95 -3.65
CA PRO A 71 -10.92 22.87 -3.00
C PRO A 71 -11.58 24.16 -2.51
N ASN A 72 -12.47 24.76 -3.32
CA ASN A 72 -13.20 25.97 -2.94
C ASN A 72 -14.05 25.79 -1.67
N GLN A 73 -14.69 24.64 -1.48
CA GLN A 73 -15.52 24.38 -0.29
C GLN A 73 -14.68 24.07 0.94
N VAL A 74 -13.53 23.42 0.78
CA VAL A 74 -12.60 23.19 1.90
C VAL A 74 -12.03 24.52 2.40
N LEU A 75 -11.66 25.42 1.49
CA LEU A 75 -11.08 26.72 1.83
C LEU A 75 -12.10 27.68 2.43
N ASN A 76 -13.29 27.82 1.81
CA ASN A 76 -14.25 28.83 2.23
C ASN A 76 -15.14 28.38 3.40
N ASN A 77 -15.49 27.09 3.46
CA ASN A 77 -16.45 26.58 4.45
C ASN A 77 -15.78 25.76 5.58
N SER A 78 -14.45 25.63 5.58
CA SER A 78 -13.70 24.84 6.58
C SER A 78 -14.19 23.40 6.73
N GLU A 79 -14.68 22.78 5.65
CA GLU A 79 -15.22 21.41 5.67
C GLU A 79 -14.10 20.35 5.59
N TYR A 80 -13.27 20.28 6.64
CA TYR A 80 -12.09 19.41 6.71
C TYR A 80 -12.40 17.91 6.59
N MET A 81 -13.63 17.48 6.94
CA MET A 81 -14.06 16.08 6.78
C MET A 81 -13.96 15.61 5.32
N ARG A 82 -14.08 16.52 4.36
CA ARG A 82 -13.88 16.22 2.93
C ARG A 82 -12.47 15.74 2.62
N ILE A 83 -11.46 16.18 3.37
CA ILE A 83 -10.08 15.76 3.17
C ILE A 83 -9.95 14.26 3.42
N VAL A 84 -10.60 13.72 4.45
CA VAL A 84 -10.47 12.29 4.76
C VAL A 84 -11.47 11.46 3.94
N VAL A 85 -12.75 11.85 3.97
CA VAL A 85 -13.84 11.02 3.42
C VAL A 85 -13.76 10.90 1.90
N SER A 86 -13.36 11.97 1.19
CA SER A 86 -13.23 11.95 -0.27
C SER A 86 -12.25 10.89 -0.79
N GLY A 87 -11.23 10.53 -0.01
CA GLY A 87 -10.23 9.53 -0.40
C GLY A 87 -10.73 8.11 -0.28
N LEU A 88 -11.78 7.88 0.51
CA LEU A 88 -12.39 6.57 0.69
C LEU A 88 -13.51 6.32 -0.32
N ILE A 89 -14.07 7.39 -0.91
CA ILE A 89 -15.14 7.31 -1.92
C ILE A 89 -14.54 7.11 -3.31
N HIS A 90 -15.18 6.26 -4.12
CA HIS A 90 -14.76 5.95 -5.49
C HIS A 90 -15.88 6.24 -6.49
N VAL A 91 -15.52 6.73 -7.69
CA VAL A 91 -16.51 7.12 -8.72
C VAL A 91 -17.18 5.90 -9.34
N ASP A 92 -16.40 4.91 -9.77
CA ASP A 92 -16.86 3.77 -10.58
C ASP A 92 -16.28 2.43 -10.09
N ASP A 93 -16.93 1.32 -10.47
CA ASP A 93 -16.53 -0.05 -10.10
C ASP A 93 -15.11 -0.39 -10.57
N TRP A 94 -14.77 -0.01 -11.80
CA TRP A 94 -13.45 -0.26 -12.39
C TRP A 94 -12.33 0.50 -11.67
N HIS A 95 -12.59 1.77 -11.32
CA HIS A 95 -11.67 2.59 -10.52
C HIS A 95 -11.44 1.99 -9.14
N LEU A 96 -12.51 1.52 -8.50
CA LEU A 96 -12.42 0.83 -7.22
C LEU A 96 -11.59 -0.44 -7.35
N TYR A 97 -11.87 -1.30 -8.32
CA TYR A 97 -11.17 -2.57 -8.52
C TYR A 97 -9.66 -2.39 -8.70
N HIS A 98 -9.23 -1.48 -9.58
CA HIS A 98 -7.82 -1.19 -9.76
C HIS A 98 -7.15 -0.63 -8.51
N ASN A 99 -7.84 0.26 -7.79
CA ASN A 99 -7.33 0.77 -6.52
C ASN A 99 -7.20 -0.36 -5.49
N MET A 100 -8.16 -1.29 -5.42
CA MET A 100 -8.11 -2.41 -4.48
C MET A 100 -6.96 -3.38 -4.78
N ILE A 101 -6.72 -3.76 -6.04
CA ILE A 101 -5.56 -4.60 -6.39
C ILE A 101 -4.25 -3.90 -6.04
N SER A 102 -4.12 -2.64 -6.47
CA SER A 102 -2.93 -1.84 -6.25
C SER A 102 -2.67 -1.63 -4.75
N PHE A 103 -3.73 -1.40 -3.98
CA PHE A 103 -3.66 -1.27 -2.52
C PHE A 103 -3.33 -2.59 -1.84
N LEU A 104 -3.91 -3.71 -2.26
CA LEU A 104 -3.64 -5.02 -1.68
C LEU A 104 -2.16 -5.37 -1.80
N TRP A 105 -1.58 -5.20 -2.99
CA TRP A 105 -0.16 -5.49 -3.21
C TRP A 105 0.76 -4.54 -2.42
N LYS A 106 0.50 -3.22 -2.48
CA LYS A 106 1.32 -2.22 -1.76
C LYS A 106 1.19 -2.37 -0.25
N GLY A 107 -0.03 -2.59 0.23
CA GLY A 107 -0.37 -2.74 1.64
C GLY A 107 0.16 -4.04 2.23
N TYR A 108 0.03 -5.17 1.54
CA TYR A 108 0.64 -6.44 1.96
C TYR A 108 2.15 -6.29 2.22
N ASN A 109 2.86 -5.67 1.27
CA ASN A 109 4.31 -5.48 1.38
C ASN A 109 4.70 -4.48 2.47
N LEU A 110 3.98 -3.36 2.57
CA LEU A 110 4.36 -2.29 3.49
C LEU A 110 3.89 -2.53 4.93
N GLU A 111 2.70 -3.11 5.12
CA GLU A 111 2.20 -3.52 6.43
C GLU A 111 3.08 -4.60 7.06
N TYR A 112 3.60 -5.52 6.25
CA TYR A 112 4.57 -6.52 6.71
C TYR A 112 5.86 -5.87 7.22
N LYS A 113 6.35 -4.82 6.55
CA LYS A 113 7.61 -4.16 6.90
C LYS A 113 7.49 -3.17 8.06
N LEU A 114 6.41 -2.40 8.10
CA LEU A 114 6.21 -1.35 9.11
C LEU A 114 5.47 -1.86 10.36
N GLY A 115 4.73 -2.95 10.24
CA GLY A 115 3.74 -3.39 11.22
C GLY A 115 2.41 -2.65 11.07
N SER A 116 1.31 -3.32 11.42
CA SER A 116 -0.06 -2.84 11.19
C SER A 116 -0.36 -1.44 11.72
N MET A 117 0.02 -1.14 12.97
CA MET A 117 -0.28 0.17 13.57
C MET A 117 0.52 1.30 12.92
N CYS A 118 1.81 1.10 12.66
CA CYS A 118 2.64 2.10 11.99
C CYS A 118 2.18 2.31 10.55
N PHE A 119 1.76 1.25 9.87
CA PHE A 119 1.18 1.31 8.54
C PHE A 119 -0.15 2.09 8.52
N LEU A 120 -1.03 1.88 9.50
CA LEU A 120 -2.26 2.66 9.65
C LEU A 120 -1.97 4.15 9.81
N PHE A 121 -1.01 4.52 10.68
CA PHE A 121 -0.58 5.92 10.81
C PHE A 121 -0.01 6.48 9.51
N THR A 122 0.79 5.69 8.81
CA THR A 122 1.39 6.07 7.53
C THR A 122 0.30 6.38 6.50
N ILE A 123 -0.71 5.51 6.37
CA ILE A 123 -1.85 5.75 5.48
C ILE A 123 -2.59 7.02 5.88
N SER A 124 -2.96 7.16 7.15
CA SER A 124 -3.72 8.31 7.63
C SER A 124 -2.99 9.62 7.38
N TYR A 125 -1.68 9.64 7.63
CA TYR A 125 -0.83 10.80 7.37
C TYR A 125 -0.75 11.11 5.86
N LEU A 126 -0.47 10.11 5.03
CA LEU A 126 -0.37 10.30 3.57
C LEU A 126 -1.70 10.72 2.95
N LEU A 127 -2.83 10.21 3.44
CA LEU A 127 -4.17 10.60 3.02
C LEU A 127 -4.40 12.09 3.25
N VAL A 128 -4.17 12.57 4.48
CA VAL A 128 -4.34 13.98 4.83
C VAL A 128 -3.38 14.85 4.05
N LEU A 129 -2.09 14.49 3.99
CA LEU A 129 -1.07 15.27 3.30
C LEU A 129 -1.34 15.37 1.80
N CYS A 130 -1.68 14.26 1.15
CA CYS A 130 -1.97 14.23 -0.28
C CYS A 130 -3.14 15.18 -0.62
N HIS A 131 -4.23 15.11 0.13
CA HIS A 131 -5.41 15.92 -0.13
C HIS A 131 -5.22 17.39 0.27
N ALA A 132 -4.45 17.66 1.34
CA ALA A 132 -4.04 19.01 1.67
C ALA A 132 -3.20 19.63 0.53
N LEU A 133 -2.24 18.88 -0.03
CA LEU A 133 -1.44 19.34 -1.18
C LEU A 133 -2.29 19.59 -2.42
N VAL A 134 -3.35 18.83 -2.66
CA VAL A 134 -4.31 19.09 -3.75
C VAL A 134 -5.02 20.42 -3.54
N VAL A 135 -5.50 20.71 -2.33
CA VAL A 135 -6.19 21.96 -2.01
C VAL A 135 -5.24 23.16 -2.11
N VAL A 136 -4.05 23.05 -1.53
CA VAL A 136 -3.01 24.09 -1.60
C VAL A 136 -2.57 24.30 -3.05
N GLY A 137 -2.36 23.23 -3.81
CA GLY A 137 -2.01 23.31 -5.23
C GLY A 137 -3.07 24.04 -6.05
N ALA A 138 -4.35 23.71 -5.83
CA ALA A 138 -5.47 24.40 -6.48
C ALA A 138 -5.52 25.89 -6.11
N PHE A 139 -5.28 26.23 -4.85
CA PHE A 139 -5.22 27.62 -4.38
C PHE A 139 -4.06 28.41 -5.00
N VAL A 140 -2.86 27.82 -5.06
CA VAL A 140 -1.67 28.45 -5.67
C VAL A 140 -1.87 28.63 -7.17
N LEU A 141 -2.49 27.68 -7.88
CA LEU A 141 -2.79 27.84 -9.30
C LEU A 141 -3.78 28.97 -9.55
N ALA A 142 -4.80 29.11 -8.70
CA ALA A 142 -5.78 30.18 -8.84
C ALA A 142 -5.22 31.56 -8.49
N THR A 143 -4.45 31.68 -7.42
CA THR A 143 -3.93 32.98 -6.96
C THR A 143 -2.65 33.40 -7.68
N GLY A 144 -1.71 32.47 -7.87
CA GLY A 144 -0.41 32.73 -8.48
C GLY A 144 -0.42 32.70 -10.01
N PHE A 145 -1.19 31.80 -10.62
CA PHE A 145 -1.22 31.63 -12.08
C PHE A 145 -2.54 32.10 -12.73
N GLN A 146 -3.50 32.60 -11.94
CA GLN A 146 -4.83 33.03 -12.41
C GLN A 146 -5.63 31.92 -13.11
N ILE A 147 -5.34 30.66 -12.79
CA ILE A 147 -6.04 29.49 -13.32
C ILE A 147 -7.06 29.01 -12.28
N ALA A 148 -8.29 29.50 -12.36
CA ALA A 148 -9.34 29.17 -11.39
C ALA A 148 -9.96 27.76 -11.58
N GLY A 149 -9.75 27.11 -12.74
CA GLY A 149 -10.36 25.83 -13.08
C GLY A 149 -10.21 24.75 -11.98
N PRO A 150 -9.00 24.47 -11.47
CA PRO A 150 -8.78 23.47 -10.42
C PRO A 150 -9.51 23.73 -9.09
N LEU A 151 -9.84 24.99 -8.75
CA LEU A 151 -10.56 25.29 -7.50
C LEU A 151 -12.01 24.77 -7.50
N HIS A 152 -12.63 24.74 -8.69
CA HIS A 152 -14.01 24.33 -8.88
C HIS A 152 -14.15 22.85 -9.28
N GLN A 153 -13.03 22.17 -9.52
CA GLN A 153 -13.02 20.75 -9.82
C GLN A 153 -13.07 19.95 -8.52
N CYS A 154 -14.10 19.12 -8.38
CA CYS A 154 -14.21 18.18 -7.28
C CYS A 154 -13.63 16.83 -7.69
N SER A 155 -12.83 16.23 -6.81
CA SER A 155 -12.24 14.90 -7.04
C SER A 155 -12.48 13.97 -5.86
N VAL A 156 -12.37 12.67 -6.12
CA VAL A 156 -12.46 11.61 -5.11
C VAL A 156 -11.51 10.48 -5.47
N GLY A 157 -11.19 9.65 -4.48
CA GLY A 157 -10.51 8.39 -4.67
C GLY A 157 -9.17 8.29 -3.97
N PHE A 158 -8.80 7.05 -3.66
CA PHE A 158 -7.62 6.71 -2.88
C PHE A 158 -6.31 6.71 -3.71
N SER A 159 -6.42 6.90 -5.02
CA SER A 159 -5.30 6.72 -5.97
C SER A 159 -4.07 7.60 -5.67
N GLY A 160 -4.24 8.84 -5.22
CA GLY A 160 -3.11 9.69 -4.79
C GLY A 160 -2.34 9.07 -3.62
N VAL A 161 -3.04 8.47 -2.67
CA VAL A 161 -2.42 7.74 -1.55
C VAL A 161 -1.68 6.50 -2.04
N LEU A 162 -2.19 5.80 -3.05
CA LEU A 162 -1.49 4.66 -3.66
C LEU A 162 -0.18 5.05 -4.33
N PHE A 163 -0.12 6.21 -4.97
CA PHE A 163 1.12 6.76 -5.48
C PHE A 163 2.09 7.12 -4.36
N ALA A 164 1.60 7.71 -3.27
CA ALA A 164 2.42 7.98 -2.09
C ALA A 164 3.01 6.70 -1.49
N LEU A 165 2.17 5.69 -1.26
CA LEU A 165 2.57 4.37 -0.76
C LEU A 165 3.58 3.69 -1.69
N LYS A 166 3.47 3.88 -3.01
CA LYS A 166 4.48 3.41 -3.95
C LYS A 166 5.84 4.03 -3.65
N ILE A 167 5.94 5.35 -3.50
CA ILE A 167 7.21 6.02 -3.17
C ILE A 167 7.78 5.47 -1.86
N VAL A 168 6.96 5.31 -0.82
CA VAL A 168 7.39 4.75 0.47
C VAL A 168 7.91 3.31 0.31
N LEU A 169 7.20 2.48 -0.45
CA LEU A 169 7.61 1.09 -0.70
C LEU A 169 8.92 1.02 -1.48
N LEU A 170 9.08 1.84 -2.51
CA LEU A 170 10.30 1.91 -3.33
C LEU A 170 11.51 2.33 -2.50
N ASN A 171 11.35 3.28 -1.58
CA ASN A 171 12.39 3.67 -0.64
C ASN A 171 12.77 2.53 0.33
N HIS A 172 11.79 1.71 0.74
CA HIS A 172 12.02 0.59 1.66
C HIS A 172 12.56 -0.69 1.02
N ASN A 173 12.48 -0.84 -0.30
CA ASN A 173 12.92 -2.07 -0.98
C ASN A 173 14.34 -1.95 -1.54
N SER A 174 14.93 -0.75 -1.58
CA SER A 174 16.27 -0.43 -2.09
C SER A 174 16.74 -1.19 -3.35
N PRO A 175 15.93 -1.58 -4.36
CA PRO A 175 16.48 -2.24 -5.54
C PRO A 175 16.82 -1.17 -6.58
N ALA A 176 17.91 -1.37 -7.34
CA ALA A 176 18.25 -0.47 -8.45
C ALA A 176 17.12 -0.43 -9.52
N PHE A 177 16.37 -1.53 -9.67
CA PHE A 177 15.30 -1.69 -10.64
C PHE A 177 14.01 -2.25 -10.01
N SER A 178 12.86 -1.76 -10.46
CA SER A 178 11.51 -2.21 -10.07
C SER A 178 10.74 -2.66 -11.30
N SER A 179 10.00 -3.77 -11.21
CA SER A 179 9.17 -4.25 -12.31
C SER A 179 7.81 -3.54 -12.33
N ILE A 180 7.44 -2.95 -13.47
CA ILE A 180 6.11 -2.38 -13.74
C ILE A 180 5.57 -3.08 -14.97
N HIS A 181 4.45 -3.81 -14.83
CA HIS A 181 3.81 -4.55 -15.92
C HIS A 181 4.77 -5.50 -16.68
N GLY A 182 5.75 -6.09 -15.99
CA GLY A 182 6.74 -6.98 -16.59
C GLY A 182 8.02 -6.31 -17.10
N PHE A 183 8.07 -4.97 -17.16
CA PHE A 183 9.26 -4.22 -17.56
C PHE A 183 10.09 -3.80 -16.35
N GLN A 184 11.40 -4.06 -16.38
CA GLN A 184 12.32 -3.56 -15.37
C GLN A 184 12.65 -2.09 -15.61
N VAL A 185 12.29 -1.24 -14.66
CA VAL A 185 12.47 0.21 -14.74
C VAL A 185 13.28 0.67 -13.53
N PRO A 186 14.22 1.61 -13.68
CA PRO A 186 14.91 2.17 -12.53
C PRO A 186 13.91 2.67 -11.49
N THR A 187 14.11 2.26 -10.23
CA THR A 187 13.17 2.51 -9.13
C THR A 187 12.83 4.01 -8.99
N LYS A 188 13.76 4.91 -9.33
CA LYS A 188 13.55 6.37 -9.38
C LYS A 188 12.44 6.84 -10.34
N TYR A 189 12.25 6.16 -11.47
CA TYR A 189 11.26 6.54 -12.49
C TYR A 189 10.00 5.70 -12.43
N ALA A 190 9.98 4.66 -11.59
CA ALA A 190 8.89 3.72 -11.50
C ALA A 190 7.54 4.41 -11.21
N ALA A 191 7.51 5.37 -10.27
CA ALA A 191 6.27 6.09 -9.94
C ALA A 191 5.81 7.02 -11.08
N TRP A 192 6.73 7.68 -11.75
CA TRP A 192 6.46 8.57 -12.88
C TRP A 192 5.99 7.81 -14.12
N LEU A 193 6.56 6.63 -14.40
CA LEU A 193 6.08 5.79 -15.49
C LEU A 193 4.64 5.30 -15.24
N GLU A 194 4.33 4.87 -14.01
CA GLU A 194 2.95 4.49 -13.66
C GLU A 194 1.98 5.68 -13.77
N LEU A 195 2.42 6.89 -13.43
CA LEU A 195 1.63 8.11 -13.65
C LEU A 195 1.31 8.32 -15.13
N VAL A 196 2.31 8.22 -16.00
CA VAL A 196 2.11 8.37 -17.45
C VAL A 196 1.18 7.28 -17.99
N VAL A 197 1.40 6.03 -17.62
CA VAL A 197 0.54 4.90 -18.04
C VAL A 197 -0.90 5.11 -17.60
N ILE A 198 -1.12 5.47 -16.33
CA ILE A 198 -2.48 5.70 -15.81
C ILE A 198 -3.14 6.93 -16.45
N HIS A 199 -2.37 7.98 -16.75
CA HIS A 199 -2.89 9.15 -17.45
C HIS A 199 -3.45 8.80 -18.85
N PHE A 200 -2.76 7.92 -19.58
CA PHE A 200 -3.25 7.45 -20.88
C PHE A 200 -4.44 6.48 -20.76
N LEU A 201 -4.46 5.61 -19.75
CA LEU A 201 -5.55 4.66 -19.55
C LEU A 201 -6.82 5.31 -18.98
N VAL A 202 -6.67 6.34 -18.15
CA VAL A 202 -7.76 7.02 -17.45
C VAL A 202 -7.56 8.53 -17.52
N PRO A 203 -7.81 9.15 -18.69
CA PRO A 203 -7.63 10.60 -18.89
C PRO A 203 -8.60 11.45 -18.05
N ARG A 204 -9.63 10.84 -17.46
CA ARG A 204 -10.57 11.50 -16.53
C ARG A 204 -10.07 11.56 -15.09
N SER A 205 -8.95 10.89 -14.76
CA SER A 205 -8.37 10.93 -13.42
C SER A 205 -7.63 12.24 -13.18
N SER A 206 -7.64 12.74 -11.94
CA SER A 206 -6.95 13.99 -11.60
C SER A 206 -5.44 13.80 -11.59
N PHE A 207 -4.79 14.08 -12.73
CA PHE A 207 -3.33 14.12 -12.85
C PHE A 207 -2.67 14.88 -11.68
N MET A 208 -3.25 16.02 -11.30
CA MET A 208 -2.83 16.81 -10.15
C MET A 208 -2.91 16.02 -8.83
N GLY A 209 -3.95 15.23 -8.61
CA GLY A 209 -4.10 14.39 -7.41
C GLY A 209 -3.01 13.33 -7.31
N HIS A 210 -2.68 12.67 -8.42
CA HIS A 210 -1.60 11.69 -8.46
C HIS A 210 -0.22 12.32 -8.25
N MET A 211 0.02 13.48 -8.88
CA MET A 211 1.25 14.25 -8.70
C MET A 211 1.44 14.68 -7.23
N CYS A 212 0.38 15.21 -6.60
CA CYS A 212 0.38 15.53 -5.17
C CYS A 212 0.62 14.28 -4.30
N GLY A 213 0.12 13.12 -4.71
CA GLY A 213 0.41 11.84 -4.06
C GLY A 213 1.89 11.44 -4.11
N ILE A 214 2.52 11.56 -5.28
CA ILE A 214 3.97 11.33 -5.44
C ILE A 214 4.76 12.29 -4.53
N LEU A 215 4.41 13.58 -4.56
CA LEU A 215 5.06 14.59 -3.71
C LEU A 215 4.89 14.30 -2.22
N ALA A 216 3.68 13.92 -1.77
CA ALA A 216 3.41 13.52 -0.40
C ALA A 216 4.27 12.32 0.02
N GLY A 217 4.43 11.35 -0.87
CA GLY A 217 5.31 10.20 -0.65
C GLY A 217 6.77 10.61 -0.45
N TYR A 218 7.30 11.53 -1.26
CA TYR A 218 8.64 12.07 -1.09
C TYR A 218 8.79 12.85 0.22
N VAL A 219 7.83 13.74 0.54
CA VAL A 219 7.84 14.49 1.80
C VAL A 219 7.88 13.54 2.99
N PHE A 220 7.10 12.46 2.98
CA PHE A 220 7.13 11.45 4.04
C PHE A 220 8.48 10.74 4.14
N VAL A 221 9.06 10.32 3.01
CA VAL A 221 10.35 9.62 2.98
C VAL A 221 11.51 10.51 3.46
N TYR A 222 11.53 11.78 3.05
CA TYR A 222 12.59 12.73 3.41
C TYR A 222 12.39 13.41 4.77
N SER A 223 11.28 13.13 5.46
CA SER A 223 10.98 13.67 6.78
C SER A 223 11.13 12.57 7.86
N PRO A 224 12.37 12.30 8.33
CA PRO A 224 12.62 11.23 9.31
C PRO A 224 11.86 11.42 10.64
N SER A 225 11.53 12.67 10.99
CA SER A 225 10.73 13.03 12.15
C SER A 225 9.31 12.43 12.13
N ILE A 226 8.71 12.26 10.95
CA ILE A 226 7.36 11.73 10.83
C ILE A 226 7.35 10.23 11.14
N MET A 227 8.35 9.51 10.62
CA MET A 227 8.53 8.09 10.89
C MET A 227 8.82 7.83 12.39
N SER A 228 9.56 8.71 13.05
CA SER A 228 9.82 8.57 14.49
C SER A 228 8.56 8.82 15.34
N ILE A 229 7.73 9.80 14.97
CA ILE A 229 6.42 10.03 15.59
C ILE A 229 5.50 8.83 15.36
N ALA A 230 5.40 8.33 14.12
CA ALA A 230 4.57 7.17 13.79
C ALA A 230 4.96 5.94 14.63
N ARG A 231 6.26 5.67 14.80
CA ARG A 231 6.74 4.58 15.65
C ARG A 231 6.37 4.78 17.11
N ARG A 232 6.56 6.00 17.65
CA ARG A 232 6.19 6.33 19.04
C ARG A 232 4.69 6.17 19.29
N CYS A 233 3.85 6.74 18.45
CA CYS A 233 2.40 6.62 18.54
C CYS A 233 1.93 5.18 18.39
N SER A 234 2.56 4.41 17.48
CA SER A 234 2.25 2.99 17.32
C SER A 234 2.60 2.17 18.57
N GLY A 235 3.73 2.45 19.22
CA GLY A 235 4.12 1.79 20.47
C GLY A 235 3.17 2.13 21.62
N TRP A 236 2.74 3.39 21.70
CA TRP A 236 1.77 3.84 22.70
C TRP A 236 0.40 3.18 22.51
N LEU A 237 -0.13 3.17 21.29
CA LEU A 237 -1.41 2.50 21.02
C LEU A 237 -1.32 0.99 21.22
N GLN A 238 -0.22 0.36 20.84
CA GLN A 238 -0.01 -1.06 21.11
C GLN A 238 -0.02 -1.36 22.62
N ALA A 239 0.58 -0.48 23.44
CA ALA A 239 0.54 -0.61 24.89
C ALA A 239 -0.90 -0.49 25.45
N LEU A 240 -1.73 0.38 24.86
CA LEU A 240 -3.15 0.51 25.25
C LEU A 240 -4.02 -0.67 24.78
N THR A 241 -3.69 -1.28 23.64
CA THR A 241 -4.43 -2.43 23.10
C THR A 241 -3.99 -3.78 23.66
N LYS A 242 -2.85 -3.85 24.38
CA LYS A 242 -2.51 -5.05 25.15
C LYS A 242 -3.54 -5.15 26.28
N PRO A 243 -4.42 -6.16 26.30
CA PRO A 243 -5.30 -6.35 27.44
C PRO A 243 -4.42 -6.51 28.69
N ILE A 244 -4.89 -5.98 29.82
CA ILE A 244 -4.36 -6.26 31.16
C ILE A 244 -4.60 -7.76 31.42
N ALA A 245 -3.80 -8.62 30.79
CA ALA A 245 -3.85 -10.07 30.92
C ALA A 245 -2.66 -10.58 31.72
N ASN A 246 -2.13 -9.75 32.63
CA ASN A 246 -1.07 -10.10 33.58
C ASN A 246 -1.34 -9.48 34.98
N HIS A 247 -2.61 -9.43 35.41
CA HIS A 247 -2.94 -9.00 36.78
C HIS A 247 -3.94 -9.91 37.50
N CYS A 248 -3.87 -11.22 37.26
CA CYS A 248 -4.36 -12.24 38.19
C CYS A 248 -3.43 -13.46 38.16
N SER A 249 -2.26 -13.30 38.79
CA SER A 249 -1.46 -14.40 39.34
C SER A 249 -0.56 -13.80 40.41
N ASN A 250 -1.17 -13.26 41.45
CA ASN A 250 -0.54 -12.94 42.72
C ASN A 250 -1.59 -13.19 43.80
N ASP A 251 -1.75 -14.46 44.19
CA ASP A 251 -2.25 -14.77 45.53
C ASP A 251 -1.03 -15.06 46.42
N PRO A 252 -0.85 -14.31 47.52
CA PRO A 252 0.25 -14.51 48.44
C PRO A 252 -0.25 -15.23 49.69
N HIS A 253 -0.36 -16.57 49.71
CA HIS A 253 -0.54 -17.31 50.96
C HIS A 253 0.06 -18.73 50.93
N THR A 254 1.11 -18.91 51.74
CA THR A 254 1.41 -20.08 52.60
C THR A 254 1.33 -21.49 52.00
N ALA A 255 2.48 -22.18 51.92
CA ALA A 255 2.90 -23.14 52.96
C ALA A 255 4.10 -23.98 52.47
N SER A 256 5.00 -24.26 53.39
CA SER A 256 6.20 -25.06 53.20
C SER A 256 5.87 -26.49 52.77
N HIS A 257 6.60 -27.05 51.81
CA HIS A 257 6.91 -28.48 51.81
C HIS A 257 8.24 -28.73 51.10
N ASN A 258 9.24 -29.11 51.91
CA ASN A 258 10.46 -29.74 51.47
C ASN A 258 10.13 -31.11 50.85
N VAL A 259 10.46 -31.30 49.58
CA VAL A 259 10.68 -32.63 49.00
C VAL A 259 11.93 -32.58 48.12
N SER A 260 13.00 -33.15 48.66
CA SER A 260 14.19 -33.55 47.93
C SER A 260 13.87 -34.71 46.98
N ARG A 261 14.06 -34.51 45.66
CA ARG A 261 14.31 -35.60 44.72
C ARG A 261 15.05 -35.13 43.47
N THR A 262 16.19 -35.77 43.27
CA THR A 262 17.03 -35.80 42.08
C THR A 262 16.27 -36.26 40.83
N SER A 263 16.41 -35.56 39.70
CA SER A 263 16.45 -36.16 38.34
C SER A 263 16.83 -35.11 37.29
N ALA A 264 17.39 -35.59 36.18
CA ALA A 264 18.21 -34.89 35.21
C ALA A 264 17.54 -33.71 34.47
N ARG A 265 18.33 -32.66 34.24
CA ARG A 265 18.06 -31.60 33.25
C ARG A 265 18.65 -32.06 31.91
N PRO A 266 17.90 -32.12 30.79
CA PRO A 266 18.51 -32.31 29.48
C PRO A 266 19.35 -31.06 29.13
N PRO A 267 20.52 -31.20 28.49
CA PRO A 267 21.34 -30.05 28.17
C PRO A 267 20.62 -29.15 27.16
N ALA A 268 20.70 -27.86 27.42
CA ALA A 268 20.23 -26.81 26.52
C ALA A 268 20.93 -26.95 25.16
N ILE A 269 20.15 -26.83 24.09
CA ILE A 269 20.65 -26.63 22.72
C ILE A 269 21.38 -25.28 22.72
N PHE A 270 22.70 -25.34 22.88
CA PHE A 270 23.60 -24.21 22.75
C PHE A 270 23.65 -23.84 21.27
N PHE A 271 23.16 -22.64 20.93
CA PHE A 271 23.28 -22.08 19.59
C PHE A 271 24.77 -21.90 19.27
N GLU A 272 25.27 -22.76 18.41
CA GLU A 272 26.69 -22.92 18.11
C GLU A 272 27.15 -21.77 17.18
N THR A 273 28.10 -20.98 17.69
CA THR A 273 28.64 -19.77 17.08
C THR A 273 29.23 -19.94 15.66
N ASP A 274 29.07 -18.89 14.84
CA ASP A 274 29.61 -18.64 13.47
C ASP A 274 31.06 -19.05 13.18
N LYS A 275 31.87 -19.34 14.20
CA LYS A 275 33.27 -19.78 14.02
C LYS A 275 33.35 -21.24 13.56
N ASN A 276 32.43 -22.11 14.01
CA ASN A 276 32.46 -23.51 13.62
C ASN A 276 32.01 -23.69 12.16
N TRP A 277 31.02 -22.90 11.72
CA TRP A 277 30.56 -22.92 10.32
C TRP A 277 31.63 -22.47 9.32
N ARG A 278 32.40 -21.42 9.65
CA ARG A 278 33.54 -20.98 8.83
C ARG A 278 34.62 -22.06 8.71
N ASN A 279 34.86 -22.84 9.75
CA ASN A 279 35.82 -23.94 9.73
C ASN A 279 35.32 -25.13 8.91
N ILE A 280 34.02 -25.43 8.95
CA ILE A 280 33.40 -26.47 8.13
C ILE A 280 33.44 -26.09 6.64
N VAL A 281 33.12 -24.83 6.30
CA VAL A 281 33.19 -24.32 4.92
C VAL A 281 34.63 -24.34 4.40
N LYS A 282 35.62 -23.92 5.21
CA LYS A 282 37.05 -23.99 4.84
C LYS A 282 37.51 -25.43 4.61
N LYS A 283 37.13 -26.37 5.49
CA LYS A 283 37.46 -27.80 5.32
C LYS A 283 36.81 -28.40 4.07
N LYS A 284 35.56 -28.04 3.77
CA LYS A 284 34.83 -28.52 2.59
C LYS A 284 35.43 -27.98 1.29
N ASN A 285 35.83 -26.71 1.25
CA ASN A 285 36.52 -26.11 0.10
C ASN A 285 37.92 -26.70 -0.11
N ALA A 286 38.68 -26.95 0.96
CA ALA A 286 39.97 -27.61 0.88
C ALA A 286 39.87 -29.05 0.36
N TYR A 287 38.80 -29.77 0.72
CA TYR A 287 38.54 -31.12 0.23
C TYR A 287 38.11 -31.14 -1.24
N LEU A 288 37.29 -30.18 -1.69
CA LEU A 288 36.89 -30.03 -3.09
C LEU A 288 38.08 -29.69 -3.99
N ASN A 289 38.97 -28.79 -3.55
CA ASN A 289 40.20 -28.46 -4.29
C ASN A 289 41.21 -29.62 -4.35
N LYS A 290 41.13 -30.59 -3.42
CA LYS A 290 42.00 -31.78 -3.42
C LYS A 290 41.45 -32.94 -4.25
N LYS A 291 40.16 -32.90 -4.64
CA LYS A 291 39.46 -33.97 -5.34
C LYS A 291 39.12 -33.64 -6.80
N LEU A 292 39.41 -32.43 -7.27
CA LEU A 292 39.32 -32.10 -8.70
C LEU A 292 40.55 -32.65 -9.44
N PRO A 293 40.39 -33.50 -10.47
CA PRO A 293 41.49 -33.83 -11.37
C PRO A 293 41.96 -32.58 -12.13
N GLN A 294 43.27 -32.48 -12.37
CA GLN A 294 43.95 -31.36 -13.06
C GLN A 294 43.47 -31.09 -14.51
N SER A 295 42.52 -31.86 -15.03
CA SER A 295 42.00 -31.73 -16.40
C SER A 295 40.88 -30.70 -16.59
N LEU A 296 40.44 -30.00 -15.54
CA LEU A 296 39.37 -28.97 -15.63
C LEU A 296 39.87 -27.54 -15.34
N GLN A 297 41.17 -27.35 -15.15
CA GLN A 297 41.77 -26.02 -14.90
C GLN A 297 42.36 -25.35 -16.14
N ALA A 298 42.27 -26.01 -17.30
CA ALA A 298 42.68 -25.47 -18.58
C ALA A 298 41.45 -25.28 -19.48
N ASN A 299 40.70 -24.20 -19.28
CA ASN A 299 39.81 -23.61 -20.30
C ASN A 299 39.24 -22.23 -19.94
N PHE A 300 39.88 -21.49 -19.03
CA PHE A 300 39.60 -20.07 -18.82
C PHE A 300 40.92 -19.31 -18.74
N ASP A 301 41.62 -19.24 -19.88
CA ASP A 301 42.62 -18.21 -20.18
C ASP A 301 42.96 -18.20 -21.68
N VAL A 302 42.02 -17.67 -22.47
CA VAL A 302 42.23 -17.03 -23.78
C VAL A 302 41.10 -16.00 -23.86
N GLY A 303 41.26 -14.70 -24.02
CA GLY A 303 42.39 -13.85 -24.35
C GLY A 303 41.77 -12.56 -24.93
N VAL A 304 42.30 -11.41 -24.52
CA VAL A 304 42.02 -10.03 -24.96
C VAL A 304 40.76 -9.36 -24.40
#